data_AF-A0A951LV93-F1
#
_entry.id   AF-A0A951LV93-F1
#
_cell.length_a   1.000
_cell.length_b   1.000
_cell.length_c   1.000
_cell.angle_alpha   90.00
_cell.angle_beta   90.00
_cell.angle_gamma   90.00
#
_symmetry.space_group_name_H-M   'P 1'
#
loop_
_entity.id
_entity.type
_entity.pdbx_description
1 polymer ?
#
loop_
_entity_poly.entity_id
_entity_poly.type
_entity_poly.pdbx_seq_one_letter_code
_entity_poly.pdbx_strand_id
1 'polypeptide(L)'
;MAISVPRSGSAALLLDQARAAVSAADAVLNDVLGKVRERVVVEGHPVARLFDREQRATHGLAWLATYVEAIRQLTAYAERLGRGGGLGEIEELLVRIGLGEYLAQIVGGIPMSQGEIVRATDLGLTPAQVAARMPSAVQDLLANGNSAANRARLVELIRGAQHATVGNCALDDTLDSIREEMRKFADSEVVTMAQQWHRTNSYIPMDVIDHMAELGVFGLTIPE
;
A
#
# COMPACT_ATOMS: atom_id res chain seq x y z
N MET A 1 -21.37 -10.47 25.60
CA MET A 1 -20.52 -9.48 26.29
C MET A 1 -19.12 -9.59 25.69
N ALA A 2 -18.78 -8.72 24.75
CA ALA A 2 -17.41 -8.63 24.25
C ALA A 2 -16.58 -7.89 25.30
N ILE A 3 -15.61 -8.58 25.91
CA ILE A 3 -14.63 -7.95 26.79
C ILE A 3 -13.83 -6.99 25.91
N SER A 4 -14.03 -5.68 26.11
CA SER A 4 -13.29 -4.67 25.36
C SER A 4 -11.83 -4.75 25.79
N VAL A 5 -10.96 -5.25 24.91
CA VAL A 5 -9.52 -5.15 25.11
C VAL A 5 -9.18 -3.65 25.14
N PRO A 6 -8.44 -3.16 26.16
CA PRO A 6 -8.05 -1.76 26.22
C PRO A 6 -7.28 -1.36 24.95
N ARG A 7 -7.67 -0.26 24.30
CA ARG A 7 -7.13 0.19 22.99
C ARG A 7 -5.61 0.31 22.96
N SER A 8 -4.99 0.71 24.08
CA SER A 8 -3.53 0.79 24.22
C SER A 8 -2.84 -0.56 24.04
N GLY A 9 -3.47 -1.66 24.46
CA GLY A 9 -2.96 -3.02 24.25
C GLY A 9 -3.14 -3.51 22.81
N SER A 10 -4.21 -3.09 22.12
CA SER A 10 -4.45 -3.42 20.70
C SER A 10 -3.39 -2.79 19.79
N ALA A 11 -3.08 -1.51 20.00
CA ALA A 11 -2.12 -0.77 19.20
C ALA A 11 -0.69 -1.32 19.35
N ALA A 12 -0.25 -1.59 20.59
CA ALA A 12 1.07 -2.17 20.83
C ALA A 12 1.23 -3.54 20.14
N LEU A 13 0.22 -4.41 20.29
CA LEU A 13 0.18 -5.70 19.63
C LEU A 13 0.23 -5.58 18.09
N LEU A 14 -0.52 -4.64 17.51
CA LEU A 14 -0.51 -4.39 16.07
C LEU A 14 0.89 -4.01 15.58
N LEU A 15 1.59 -3.12 16.28
CA LEU A 15 2.92 -2.67 15.88
C LEU A 15 3.95 -3.80 15.97
N ASP A 16 3.86 -4.68 16.98
CA ASP A 16 4.71 -5.86 17.07
C ASP A 16 4.45 -6.83 15.91
N GLN A 17 3.18 -7.08 15.60
CA GLN A 17 2.78 -7.91 14.44
C GLN A 17 3.28 -7.31 13.12
N ALA A 18 3.18 -5.99 12.96
CA ALA A 18 3.61 -5.27 11.76
C ALA A 18 5.14 -5.34 11.56
N ARG A 19 5.93 -5.17 12.63
CA ARG A 19 7.39 -5.37 12.58
C ARG A 19 7.78 -6.81 12.25
N ALA A 20 7.04 -7.78 12.77
CA ALA A 20 7.24 -9.19 12.42
C ALA A 20 6.91 -9.45 10.93
N ALA A 21 5.86 -8.81 10.41
CA ALA A 21 5.48 -8.89 8.99
C ALA A 21 6.57 -8.31 8.07
N VAL A 22 7.14 -7.15 8.41
CA VAL A 22 8.28 -6.58 7.67
C VAL A 22 9.46 -7.56 7.65
N SER A 23 9.88 -8.05 8.82
CA SER A 23 11.01 -8.98 8.94
C SER A 23 10.79 -10.27 8.13
N ALA A 24 9.56 -10.82 8.15
CA ALA A 24 9.20 -12.00 7.38
C ALA A 24 9.22 -11.73 5.86
N ALA A 25 8.61 -10.63 5.41
CA ALA A 25 8.55 -10.25 4.01
C ALA A 25 9.96 -9.97 3.44
N ASP A 26 10.80 -9.28 4.20
CA ASP A 26 12.21 -9.02 3.84
C ASP A 26 13.00 -10.32 3.68
N ALA A 27 12.80 -11.28 4.57
CA ALA A 27 13.46 -12.58 4.46
C ALA A 27 13.03 -13.34 3.20
N VAL A 28 11.73 -13.34 2.87
CA VAL A 28 11.22 -13.93 1.62
C VAL A 28 11.80 -13.21 0.40
N LEU A 29 11.82 -11.88 0.39
CA LEU A 29 12.37 -11.09 -0.71
C LEU A 29 13.85 -11.41 -0.92
N ASN A 30 14.65 -11.49 0.15
CA ASN A 30 16.07 -11.82 0.07
C ASN A 30 16.30 -13.24 -0.46
N ASP A 31 15.51 -14.22 -0.01
CA ASP A 31 15.57 -15.60 -0.52
C ASP A 31 15.23 -15.65 -2.02
N VAL A 32 14.16 -14.98 -2.44
CA VAL A 32 13.77 -14.87 -3.86
C VAL A 32 14.82 -14.14 -4.68
N LEU A 33 15.39 -13.04 -4.18
CA LEU A 33 16.43 -12.28 -4.87
C LEU A 33 17.64 -13.16 -5.17
N GLY A 34 18.05 -14.00 -4.21
CA GLY A 34 19.09 -15.01 -4.42
C GLY A 34 18.72 -15.97 -5.55
N LYS A 35 17.50 -16.50 -5.55
CA LYS A 35 17.03 -17.48 -6.54
C LYS A 35 16.85 -16.91 -7.94
N VAL A 36 16.38 -15.69 -8.08
CA VAL A 36 16.27 -15.03 -9.38
C VAL A 36 17.66 -14.65 -9.90
N ARG A 37 18.57 -14.20 -9.02
CA ARG A 37 19.96 -13.90 -9.39
C ARG A 37 20.67 -15.10 -10.01
N GLU A 38 20.49 -16.30 -9.46
CA GLU A 38 21.02 -17.56 -10.00
C GLU A 38 20.61 -17.81 -11.46
N ARG A 39 19.49 -17.23 -11.93
CA ARG A 39 18.95 -17.45 -13.29
C ARG A 39 19.40 -16.40 -14.31
N VAL A 40 19.80 -15.21 -13.87
CA VAL A 40 20.05 -14.06 -14.74
C VAL A 40 21.48 -13.50 -14.67
N VAL A 41 22.30 -13.99 -13.74
CA VAL A 41 23.71 -13.61 -13.58
C VAL A 41 24.61 -14.76 -13.99
N VAL A 42 25.61 -14.48 -14.83
CA VAL A 42 26.65 -15.42 -15.26
C VAL A 42 28.00 -14.78 -14.97
N GLU A 43 28.90 -15.52 -14.31
CA GLU A 43 30.25 -15.03 -13.95
C GLU A 43 30.23 -13.67 -13.23
N GLY A 44 29.22 -13.43 -12.39
CA GLY A 44 29.07 -12.19 -11.61
C GLY A 44 28.44 -11.02 -12.38
N HIS A 45 28.10 -11.19 -13.66
CA HIS A 45 27.50 -10.15 -14.48
C HIS A 45 26.04 -10.45 -14.87
N PRO A 46 25.11 -9.49 -14.73
CA PRO A 46 23.76 -9.62 -15.28
C PRO A 46 23.81 -9.78 -16.80
N VAL A 47 23.08 -10.76 -17.33
CA VAL A 47 23.04 -11.05 -18.78
C VAL A 47 21.66 -10.69 -19.34
N ALA A 48 21.57 -9.63 -20.16
CA ALA A 48 20.32 -9.05 -20.65
C ALA A 48 19.34 -10.09 -21.24
N ARG A 49 19.80 -10.95 -22.15
CA ARG A 49 18.95 -12.00 -22.77
C ARG A 49 18.34 -13.00 -21.76
N LEU A 50 18.92 -13.14 -20.57
CA LEU A 50 18.37 -13.99 -19.51
C LEU A 50 17.23 -13.30 -18.77
N PHE A 51 17.21 -11.96 -18.70
CA PHE A 51 16.07 -11.23 -18.16
C PHE A 51 14.84 -11.38 -19.05
N ASP A 52 15.02 -11.39 -20.38
CA ASP A 52 13.93 -11.66 -21.33
C ASP A 52 13.42 -13.10 -21.22
N ARG A 53 14.33 -14.08 -21.12
CA ARG A 53 13.96 -15.50 -20.92
C ARG A 53 13.21 -15.72 -19.60
N GLU A 54 13.69 -15.08 -18.53
CA GLU A 54 13.16 -15.20 -17.18
C GLU A 54 12.17 -14.07 -16.83
N GLN A 55 11.55 -13.44 -17.82
CA GLN A 55 10.73 -12.23 -17.65
C GLN A 55 9.68 -12.38 -16.54
N ARG A 56 9.02 -13.54 -16.47
CA ARG A 56 8.05 -13.84 -15.42
C ARG A 56 8.68 -13.76 -14.02
N ALA A 57 9.88 -14.30 -13.84
CA ALA A 57 10.56 -14.29 -12.56
C ALA A 57 11.15 -12.92 -12.21
N THR A 58 11.67 -12.18 -13.19
CA THR A 58 12.24 -10.84 -12.98
C THR A 58 11.16 -9.80 -12.71
N HIS A 59 10.05 -9.80 -13.45
CA HIS A 59 8.87 -8.98 -13.14
C HIS A 59 8.23 -9.42 -11.83
N GLY A 60 8.14 -10.72 -11.58
CA GLY A 60 7.62 -11.28 -10.35
C GLY A 60 8.41 -10.84 -9.10
N LEU A 61 9.74 -10.78 -9.20
CA LEU A 61 10.60 -10.20 -8.18
C LEU A 61 10.29 -8.72 -7.95
N ALA A 62 10.06 -7.93 -9.02
CA ALA A 62 9.68 -6.52 -8.88
C ALA A 62 8.34 -6.37 -8.14
N TRP A 63 7.32 -7.16 -8.49
CA TRP A 63 6.03 -7.18 -7.79
C TRP A 63 6.15 -7.59 -6.31
N LEU A 64 6.93 -8.63 -6.01
CA LEU A 64 7.22 -9.02 -4.63
C LEU A 64 7.91 -7.88 -3.87
N ALA A 65 8.90 -7.22 -4.47
CA ALA A 65 9.58 -6.09 -3.86
C ALA A 65 8.62 -4.91 -3.59
N THR A 66 7.69 -4.64 -4.51
CA THR A 66 6.63 -3.64 -4.30
C THR A 66 5.74 -3.98 -3.11
N TYR A 67 5.35 -5.25 -2.95
CA TYR A 67 4.51 -5.69 -1.84
C TYR A 67 5.25 -5.60 -0.50
N VAL A 68 6.52 -6.01 -0.47
CA VAL A 68 7.39 -5.88 0.70
C VAL A 68 7.54 -4.42 1.08
N GLU A 69 7.76 -3.53 0.11
CA GLU A 69 7.84 -2.09 0.37
C GLU A 69 6.52 -1.52 0.89
N ALA A 70 5.38 -1.97 0.37
CA ALA A 70 4.09 -1.54 0.87
C ALA A 70 3.84 -2.00 2.32
N ILE A 71 4.27 -3.21 2.70
CA ILE A 71 4.27 -3.70 4.09
C ILE A 71 5.17 -2.83 4.99
N ARG A 72 6.38 -2.46 4.52
CA ARG A 72 7.28 -1.55 5.24
C ARG A 72 6.64 -0.19 5.46
N GLN A 73 6.06 0.40 4.42
CA GLN A 73 5.46 1.74 4.51
C GLN A 73 4.18 1.76 5.34
N LEU A 74 3.34 0.72 5.27
CA LEU A 74 2.18 0.59 6.17
C LEU A 74 2.61 0.46 7.64
N THR A 75 3.68 -0.28 7.90
CA THR A 75 4.25 -0.42 9.26
C THR A 75 4.81 0.91 9.75
N ALA A 76 5.62 1.58 8.93
CA ALA A 76 6.19 2.89 9.25
C ALA A 76 5.11 3.97 9.47
N TYR A 77 4.03 3.92 8.68
CA TYR A 77 2.84 4.73 8.86
C TYR A 77 2.20 4.52 10.24
N ALA A 78 1.94 3.26 10.61
CA ALA A 78 1.37 2.93 11.91
C ALA A 78 2.28 3.37 13.06
N GLU A 79 3.61 3.22 12.93
CA GLU A 79 4.57 3.65 13.93
C GLU A 79 4.62 5.17 14.09
N ARG A 80 4.59 5.94 13.00
CA ARG A 80 4.53 7.41 13.05
C ARG A 80 3.28 7.89 13.76
N LEU A 81 2.12 7.36 13.38
CA LEU A 81 0.86 7.72 14.01
C LEU A 81 0.78 7.26 15.47
N GLY A 82 1.32 6.09 15.78
CA GLY A 82 1.40 5.59 17.16
C GLY A 82 2.21 6.51 18.07
N ARG A 83 3.36 7.02 17.59
CA ARG A 83 4.17 8.00 18.33
C ARG A 83 3.46 9.35 18.47
N GLY A 84 2.70 9.77 17.47
CA GLY A 84 1.96 11.03 17.46
C GLY A 84 0.57 10.97 18.12
N GLY A 85 0.15 9.82 18.64
CA GLY A 85 -1.21 9.62 19.19
C GLY A 85 -2.33 9.64 18.15
N GLY A 86 -1.99 9.62 16.85
CA GLY A 86 -2.94 9.66 15.73
C GLY A 86 -3.36 8.29 15.20
N LEU A 87 -2.91 7.19 15.83
CA LEU A 87 -3.30 5.83 15.44
C LEU A 87 -4.69 5.51 16.01
N GLY A 88 -5.73 5.84 15.24
CA GLY A 88 -7.13 5.59 15.58
C GLY A 88 -7.64 4.23 15.06
N GLU A 89 -8.95 4.01 15.22
CA GLU A 89 -9.59 2.75 14.81
C GLU A 89 -9.53 2.50 13.31
N ILE A 90 -9.71 3.56 12.51
CA ILE A 90 -9.65 3.47 11.05
C ILE A 90 -8.25 3.05 10.63
N GLU A 91 -7.23 3.69 11.19
CA GLU A 91 -5.84 3.44 10.87
C GLU A 91 -5.39 2.04 11.31
N GLU A 92 -5.80 1.59 12.51
CA GLU A 92 -5.58 0.21 12.95
C GLU A 92 -6.19 -0.80 11.97
N LEU A 93 -7.44 -0.59 11.52
CA LEU A 93 -8.12 -1.49 10.60
C LEU A 93 -7.49 -1.48 9.21
N LEU A 94 -7.12 -0.31 8.68
CA LEU A 94 -6.41 -0.18 7.40
C LEU A 94 -5.10 -0.97 7.42
N VAL A 95 -4.32 -0.82 8.49
CA VAL A 95 -3.03 -1.52 8.64
C VAL A 95 -3.26 -3.04 8.78
N ARG A 96 -4.20 -3.48 9.63
CA ARG A 96 -4.49 -4.92 9.80
C ARG A 96 -4.96 -5.58 8.51
N ILE A 97 -5.86 -4.94 7.79
CA ILE A 97 -6.40 -5.44 6.52
C ILE A 97 -5.31 -5.46 5.46
N GLY A 98 -4.58 -4.35 5.29
CA GLY A 98 -3.51 -4.22 4.29
C GLY A 98 -2.38 -5.22 4.50
N LEU A 99 -1.88 -5.34 5.73
CA LEU A 99 -0.86 -6.35 6.07
C LEU A 99 -1.37 -7.77 5.84
N GLY A 100 -2.57 -8.10 6.33
CA GLY A 100 -3.15 -9.42 6.14
C GLY A 100 -3.29 -9.79 4.66
N GLU A 101 -3.77 -8.85 3.83
CA GLU A 101 -3.94 -9.06 2.40
C GLU A 101 -2.61 -9.23 1.66
N TYR A 102 -1.64 -8.34 1.89
CA TYR A 102 -0.36 -8.42 1.19
C TYR A 102 0.46 -9.64 1.61
N LEU A 103 0.42 -10.03 2.88
CA LEU A 103 1.03 -11.28 3.33
C LEU A 103 0.35 -12.49 2.66
N ALA A 104 -0.98 -12.50 2.60
CA ALA A 104 -1.73 -13.60 1.98
C ALA A 104 -1.41 -13.73 0.50
N GLN A 105 -1.26 -12.61 -0.22
CA GLN A 105 -0.86 -12.62 -1.63
C GLN A 105 0.62 -12.99 -1.83
N ILE A 106 1.54 -12.60 -0.94
CA ILE A 106 2.93 -13.10 -0.98
C ILE A 106 2.97 -14.63 -0.86
N VAL A 107 2.11 -15.21 -0.01
CA VAL A 107 2.03 -16.67 0.20
C VAL A 107 1.29 -17.38 -0.95
N GLY A 108 0.12 -16.87 -1.34
CA GLY A 108 -0.80 -17.52 -2.28
C GLY A 108 -0.59 -17.19 -3.75
N GLY A 109 0.08 -16.07 -4.03
CA GLY A 109 0.38 -15.55 -5.36
C GLY A 109 -0.04 -14.09 -5.53
N ILE A 110 0.84 -13.30 -6.14
CA ILE A 110 0.62 -11.87 -6.41
C ILE A 110 0.05 -11.72 -7.83
N PRO A 111 -1.12 -11.07 -8.00
CA PRO A 111 -1.67 -10.78 -9.32
C PRO A 111 -0.91 -9.61 -9.96
N MET A 112 -0.08 -9.91 -10.96
CA MET A 112 0.60 -8.90 -11.78
C MET A 112 -0.34 -8.31 -12.85
N SER A 113 -1.27 -9.15 -13.31
CA SER A 113 -2.40 -8.79 -14.17
C SER A 113 -3.58 -9.72 -13.84
N GLN A 114 -4.74 -9.54 -14.46
CA GLN A 114 -5.88 -10.44 -14.25
C GLN A 114 -5.58 -11.89 -14.69
N GLY A 115 -4.68 -12.08 -15.65
CA GLY A 115 -4.28 -13.40 -16.17
C GLY A 115 -2.95 -13.93 -15.63
N GLU A 116 -2.17 -13.10 -14.94
CA GLU A 116 -0.82 -13.44 -14.51
C GLU A 116 -0.67 -13.32 -13.00
N ILE A 117 -0.65 -14.47 -12.33
CA ILE A 117 -0.39 -14.58 -10.89
C ILE A 117 0.99 -15.19 -10.70
N VAL A 118 1.93 -14.41 -10.16
CA VAL A 118 3.26 -14.92 -9.80
C VAL A 118 3.20 -15.59 -8.44
N ARG A 119 3.75 -16.80 -8.33
CA ARG A 119 3.88 -17.53 -7.06
C ARG A 119 5.32 -17.65 -6.64
N ALA A 120 5.56 -17.88 -5.35
CA ALA A 120 6.91 -18.13 -4.82
C ALA A 120 7.64 -19.27 -5.55
N THR A 121 6.91 -20.28 -6.04
CA THR A 121 7.46 -21.37 -6.86
C THR A 121 7.99 -20.90 -8.21
N ASP A 122 7.33 -19.92 -8.84
CA ASP A 122 7.82 -19.31 -10.09
C ASP A 122 9.17 -18.61 -9.85
N LEU A 123 9.38 -18.16 -8.60
CA LEU A 123 10.55 -17.44 -8.11
C LEU A 123 11.62 -18.34 -7.46
N GLY A 124 11.38 -19.65 -7.41
CA GLY A 124 12.37 -20.63 -6.94
C GLY A 124 12.31 -20.97 -5.45
N LEU A 125 11.22 -20.61 -4.76
CA LEU A 125 10.96 -21.03 -3.39
C LEU A 125 9.81 -22.05 -3.33
N THR A 126 10.00 -23.07 -2.50
CA THR A 126 8.93 -24.03 -2.19
C THR A 126 7.94 -23.45 -1.16
N PRO A 127 6.70 -23.95 -1.11
CA PRO A 127 5.74 -23.54 -0.07
C PRO A 127 6.27 -23.72 1.36
N ALA A 128 7.06 -24.77 1.61
CA ALA A 128 7.66 -25.02 2.91
C ALA A 128 8.70 -23.94 3.30
N GLN A 129 9.51 -23.48 2.34
CA GLN A 129 10.46 -22.39 2.57
C GLN A 129 9.75 -21.07 2.87
N VAL A 130 8.66 -20.77 2.16
CA VAL A 130 7.85 -19.57 2.47
C VAL A 130 7.20 -19.68 3.84
N ALA A 131 6.58 -20.83 4.16
CA ALA A 131 5.93 -21.05 5.46
C ALA A 131 6.92 -20.93 6.62
N ALA A 132 8.17 -21.39 6.45
CA ALA A 132 9.22 -21.24 7.45
C ALA A 132 9.59 -19.77 7.75
N ARG A 133 9.27 -18.83 6.85
CA ARG A 133 9.43 -17.38 7.08
C ARG A 133 8.24 -16.72 7.77
N MET A 134 7.16 -17.45 8.04
CA MET A 134 5.92 -16.91 8.60
C MET A 134 5.79 -17.30 10.09
N PRO A 135 6.33 -16.51 11.04
CA PRO A 135 6.17 -16.77 12.46
C PRO A 135 4.71 -16.60 12.91
N SER A 136 4.39 -17.03 14.14
CA SER A 136 3.02 -16.99 14.68
C SER A 136 2.34 -15.63 14.54
N ALA A 137 3.05 -14.53 14.86
CA ALA A 137 2.52 -13.17 14.74
C ALA A 137 2.06 -12.82 13.31
N VAL A 138 2.75 -13.36 12.29
CA VAL A 138 2.42 -13.17 10.87
C VAL A 138 1.29 -14.12 10.46
N GLN A 139 1.27 -15.35 10.99
CA GLN A 139 0.14 -16.28 10.81
C GLN A 139 -1.17 -15.71 11.36
N ASP A 140 -1.12 -14.99 12.49
CA ASP A 140 -2.28 -14.31 13.04
C ASP A 140 -2.80 -13.20 12.13
N LEU A 141 -1.91 -12.41 11.51
CA LEU A 141 -2.28 -11.40 10.51
C LEU A 141 -2.87 -12.04 9.24
N LEU A 142 -2.29 -13.14 8.77
CA LEU A 142 -2.79 -13.91 7.63
C LEU A 142 -4.23 -14.43 7.88
N ALA A 143 -4.48 -14.95 9.09
CA ALA A 143 -5.77 -15.54 9.43
C ALA A 143 -6.83 -14.47 9.74
N ASN A 144 -6.46 -13.39 10.44
CA ASN A 144 -7.42 -12.49 11.07
C ASN A 144 -7.34 -11.03 10.61
N GLY A 145 -6.26 -10.63 9.92
CA GLY A 145 -6.02 -9.25 9.48
C GLY A 145 -7.08 -8.76 8.50
N ASN A 146 -7.21 -9.44 7.36
CA ASN A 146 -8.25 -9.16 6.38
C ASN A 146 -9.51 -10.02 6.59
N SER A 147 -10.11 -9.94 7.78
CA SER A 147 -11.35 -10.65 8.09
C SER A 147 -12.60 -9.90 7.60
N ALA A 148 -13.71 -10.62 7.41
CA ALA A 148 -15.00 -10.01 7.07
C ALA A 148 -15.47 -9.00 8.12
N ALA A 149 -15.22 -9.30 9.40
CA ALA A 149 -15.55 -8.40 10.51
C ALA A 149 -14.75 -7.08 10.45
N ASN A 150 -13.44 -7.15 10.22
CA ASN A 150 -12.60 -5.95 10.09
C ASN A 150 -13.04 -5.09 8.90
N ARG A 151 -13.30 -5.72 7.74
CA ARG A 151 -13.80 -4.99 6.56
C ARG A 151 -15.15 -4.32 6.81
N ALA A 152 -16.09 -5.04 7.41
CA ALA A 152 -17.40 -4.49 7.74
C ALA A 152 -17.28 -3.28 8.68
N ARG A 153 -16.45 -3.40 9.73
CA ARG A 153 -16.21 -2.32 10.68
C ARG A 153 -15.56 -1.10 10.02
N LEU A 154 -14.57 -1.31 9.16
CA LEU A 154 -13.94 -0.23 8.42
C LEU A 154 -14.97 0.50 7.53
N VAL A 155 -15.85 -0.23 6.85
CA VAL A 155 -16.90 0.36 6.02
C VAL A 155 -17.89 1.18 6.84
N GLU A 156 -18.27 0.74 8.05
CA GLU A 156 -19.10 1.54 8.95
C GLU A 156 -18.44 2.87 9.30
N LEU A 157 -17.14 2.85 9.63
CA LEU A 157 -16.38 4.05 9.95
C LEU A 157 -16.23 4.98 8.74
N ILE A 158 -16.00 4.43 7.54
CA ILE A 158 -15.94 5.20 6.29
C ILE A 158 -17.26 5.93 6.04
N ARG A 159 -18.40 5.26 6.24
CA ARG A 159 -19.73 5.88 6.03
C ARG A 159 -20.04 7.00 7.03
N GLY A 160 -19.50 6.91 8.24
CA GLY A 160 -19.64 7.94 9.27
C GLY A 160 -18.62 9.07 9.15
N ALA A 161 -17.56 8.89 8.38
CA ALA A 161 -16.51 9.89 8.22
C ALA A 161 -16.92 10.95 7.19
N GLN A 162 -16.73 12.23 7.54
CA GLN A 162 -16.84 13.36 6.61
C GLN A 162 -15.46 13.93 6.23
N HIS A 163 -14.43 13.11 6.34
CA HIS A 163 -13.06 13.54 6.10
C HIS A 163 -12.69 13.46 4.62
N ALA A 164 -11.74 14.30 4.29
CA ALA A 164 -10.95 14.33 3.06
C ALA A 164 -10.53 12.96 2.53
N THR A 165 -10.11 12.11 3.44
CA THR A 165 -9.46 10.82 3.22
C THR A 165 -10.03 9.81 4.19
N VAL A 166 -9.89 8.53 3.86
CA VAL A 166 -10.18 7.46 4.81
C VAL A 166 -8.95 7.29 5.71
N GLY A 167 -9.05 7.81 6.93
CA GLY A 167 -7.97 7.81 7.91
C GLY A 167 -6.98 8.98 7.74
N ASN A 168 -6.17 9.19 8.76
CA ASN A 168 -5.12 10.21 8.81
C ASN A 168 -3.97 9.84 7.86
N CYS A 169 -3.52 10.77 7.01
CA CYS A 169 -2.41 10.52 6.06
C CYS A 169 -1.01 10.62 6.69
N ALA A 170 -0.90 11.02 7.95
CA ALA A 170 0.35 11.29 8.66
C ALA A 170 1.24 12.33 7.94
N LEU A 171 0.62 13.34 7.33
CA LEU A 171 1.29 14.50 6.74
C LEU A 171 1.26 15.68 7.71
N ASP A 172 2.08 16.69 7.45
CA ASP A 172 2.05 17.94 8.20
C ASP A 172 0.87 18.84 7.80
N ASP A 173 0.61 19.85 8.64
CA ASP A 173 -0.48 20.81 8.47
C ASP A 173 -0.40 21.60 7.16
N THR A 174 0.81 21.77 6.60
CA THR A 174 1.00 22.51 5.33
C THR A 174 0.49 21.66 4.17
N LEU A 175 0.90 20.40 4.09
CA LEU A 175 0.40 19.45 3.08
C LEU A 175 -1.09 19.17 3.23
N ASP A 176 -1.61 19.16 4.46
CA ASP A 176 -3.05 19.04 4.71
C ASP A 176 -3.83 20.28 4.22
N SER A 177 -3.29 21.48 4.44
CA SER A 177 -3.88 22.73 3.94
C SER A 177 -3.89 22.78 2.41
N ILE A 178 -2.78 22.40 1.76
CA ILE A 178 -2.71 22.30 0.29
C ILE A 178 -3.75 21.30 -0.24
N ARG A 179 -3.92 20.15 0.44
CA ARG A 179 -4.95 19.17 0.05
C ARG A 179 -6.36 19.75 0.15
N GLU A 180 -6.64 20.51 1.20
CA GLU A 180 -7.96 21.12 1.40
C GLU A 180 -8.26 22.19 0.34
N GLU A 181 -7.29 23.05 0.04
CA GLU A 181 -7.39 24.08 -1.00
C GLU A 181 -7.65 23.45 -2.38
N MET A 182 -6.83 22.47 -2.77
CA MET A 182 -6.99 21.77 -4.05
C MET A 182 -8.30 20.97 -4.13
N ARG A 183 -8.79 20.41 -3.00
CA ARG A 183 -10.11 19.77 -2.98
C ARG A 183 -11.22 20.78 -3.20
N LYS A 184 -11.21 21.92 -2.51
CA LYS A 184 -12.24 22.96 -2.67
C LYS A 184 -12.32 23.42 -4.13
N PHE A 185 -11.17 23.66 -4.75
CA PHE A 185 -11.09 23.96 -6.18
C PHE A 185 -11.69 22.85 -7.05
N ALA A 186 -11.31 21.58 -6.81
CA ALA A 186 -11.85 20.46 -7.59
C ALA A 186 -13.37 20.32 -7.43
N ASP A 187 -13.90 20.48 -6.21
CA ASP A 187 -15.33 20.34 -5.92
C ASP A 187 -16.16 21.46 -6.57
N SER A 188 -15.64 22.69 -6.63
CA SER A 188 -16.36 23.83 -7.23
C SER A 188 -16.20 23.91 -8.75
N GLU A 189 -14.98 23.80 -9.25
CA GLU A 189 -14.63 24.12 -10.65
C GLU A 189 -14.60 22.89 -11.57
N VAL A 190 -14.32 21.70 -11.03
CA VAL A 190 -14.08 20.50 -11.83
C VAL A 190 -15.24 19.52 -11.76
N VAL A 191 -15.63 19.07 -10.56
CA VAL A 191 -16.61 17.99 -10.38
C VAL A 191 -17.97 18.34 -10.99
N THR A 192 -18.42 19.58 -10.81
CA THR A 192 -19.72 20.08 -11.30
C THR A 192 -19.79 20.14 -12.83
N MET A 193 -18.66 20.32 -13.50
CA MET A 193 -18.57 20.60 -14.94
C MET A 193 -18.04 19.41 -15.76
N ALA A 194 -17.30 18.49 -15.12
CA ALA A 194 -16.59 17.40 -15.79
C ALA A 194 -17.47 16.52 -16.70
N GLN A 195 -18.70 16.20 -16.26
CA GLN A 195 -19.63 15.42 -17.07
C GLN A 195 -20.00 16.16 -18.37
N GLN A 196 -20.21 17.47 -18.30
CA GLN A 196 -20.56 18.27 -19.46
C GLN A 196 -19.42 18.28 -20.46
N TRP A 197 -18.18 18.54 -20.00
CA TRP A 197 -17.00 18.54 -20.86
C TRP A 197 -16.83 17.20 -21.59
N HIS A 198 -17.01 16.09 -20.85
CA HIS A 198 -16.95 14.76 -21.44
C HIS A 198 -18.04 14.55 -22.51
N ARG A 199 -19.29 14.92 -22.20
CA ARG A 199 -20.43 14.75 -23.13
C ARG A 199 -20.27 15.56 -24.41
N THR A 200 -19.61 16.71 -24.36
CA THR A 200 -19.42 17.57 -25.52
C THR A 200 -18.07 17.36 -26.22
N ASN A 201 -17.25 16.43 -25.74
CA ASN A 201 -15.87 16.24 -26.20
C ASN A 201 -15.07 17.56 -26.19
N SER A 202 -15.31 18.38 -25.16
CA SER A 202 -14.64 19.67 -24.98
C SER A 202 -13.30 19.48 -24.28
N TYR A 203 -12.36 20.36 -24.56
CA TYR A 203 -11.20 20.55 -23.69
C TYR A 203 -11.62 21.06 -22.31
N ILE A 204 -10.73 20.92 -21.32
CA ILE A 204 -10.84 21.65 -20.06
C ILE A 204 -10.82 23.16 -20.40
N PRO A 205 -11.80 23.95 -19.92
CA PRO A 205 -11.87 25.38 -20.23
C PRO A 205 -10.60 26.13 -19.81
N MET A 206 -10.21 27.15 -20.58
CA MET A 206 -9.02 27.94 -20.27
C MET A 206 -9.16 28.65 -18.92
N ASP A 207 -10.35 29.14 -18.59
CA ASP A 207 -10.63 29.77 -17.29
C ASP A 207 -10.29 28.87 -16.09
N VAL A 208 -10.45 27.54 -16.22
CA VAL A 208 -10.06 26.58 -15.17
C VAL A 208 -8.53 26.48 -15.08
N ILE A 209 -7.84 26.49 -16.22
CA ILE A 209 -6.37 26.46 -16.28
C ILE A 209 -5.79 27.75 -15.71
N ASP A 210 -6.36 28.90 -16.05
CA ASP A 210 -5.95 30.21 -15.57
C ASP A 210 -6.12 30.30 -14.05
N HIS A 211 -7.24 29.82 -13.50
CA HIS A 211 -7.44 29.76 -12.04
C HIS A 211 -6.42 28.82 -11.36
N MET A 212 -6.08 27.66 -11.95
CA MET A 212 -4.99 26.82 -11.43
C MET A 212 -3.62 27.53 -11.45
N ALA A 213 -3.37 28.39 -12.44
CA ALA A 213 -2.15 29.17 -12.52
C ALA A 213 -2.08 30.23 -11.41
N GLU A 214 -3.20 30.89 -11.10
CA GLU A 214 -3.31 31.83 -9.98
C GLU A 214 -3.06 31.16 -8.62
N LEU A 215 -3.46 29.89 -8.47
CA LEU A 215 -3.14 29.06 -7.29
C LEU A 215 -1.68 28.59 -7.24
N GLY A 216 -0.86 28.94 -8.24
CA GLY A 216 0.57 28.61 -8.26
C GLY A 216 0.88 27.14 -8.61
N VAL A 217 -0.10 26.36 -9.09
CA VAL A 217 0.06 24.93 -9.37
C VAL A 217 1.20 24.66 -10.35
N PHE A 218 1.37 25.51 -11.37
CA PHE A 218 2.41 25.34 -12.39
C PHE A 218 3.81 25.75 -11.92
N GLY A 219 3.92 26.43 -10.77
CA GLY A 219 5.18 26.86 -10.18
C GLY A 219 5.60 26.06 -8.94
N LEU A 220 4.80 25.10 -8.49
CA LEU A 220 4.91 24.50 -7.15
C LEU A 220 6.29 23.91 -6.82
N THR A 221 7.02 23.40 -7.81
CA THR A 221 8.36 22.80 -7.63
C THR A 221 9.46 23.54 -8.39
N ILE A 222 9.15 24.72 -8.93
CA ILE A 222 10.13 25.60 -9.57
C ILE A 222 10.80 26.43 -8.47
N PRO A 223 12.15 26.57 -8.46
CA PRO A 223 12.83 27.46 -7.52
C PRO A 223 12.32 28.91 -7.63
N GLU A 224 12.28 29.61 -6.49
CA GLU A 224 11.99 31.06 -6.43
C GLU A 224 12.98 31.92 -7.23
#